data_AF-R7BIG6-F1
#
_entry.id   AF-R7BIG6-F1
#
_cell.length_a   1.000
_cell.length_b   1.000
_cell.length_c   1.000
_cell.angle_alpha   90.00
_cell.angle_beta   90.00
_cell.angle_gamma   90.00
#
_symmetry.space_group_name_H-M   'P 1'
#
loop_
_entity.id
_entity.type
_entity.pdbx_description
1 polymer ?
#
loop_
_entity_poly.entity_id
_entity_poly.type
_entity_poly.pdbx_seq_one_letter_code
_entity_poly.pdbx_strand_id
1 'polypeptide(L)'
;MNKMFKKWLSVLLAFIMATLCLSAVVAFGSDSVAINETNFPDANFREFVKDYDLDGNGSLSAEERNIVTIMTVSDDYEIKTLKGIEYFSNIKILRCSNIKLEELNVSALKDLTTLTCMGNELKELNLVENNKLKTLNCTGNELTSITLLAPTLITLDCRGNSLAKLDVTHETALETLYCANNQLSSLDLSQNTNLTKLNCTINHITSLDLSKNTKLTNVTNAMIGDQTVDLKATFENSLIYVPFKNSGLDSSNYVTSSLEQFGDGSGFNFESFYAFDVSEIDNGITYECNTKLDSSENMIVKVNVTRDFYQVGFYADSDYSSLIGRTFAYSGNKAPNPSAITPPQCKAFDTWNESVENITSDKKVYANWKDAHTYELASFANGTATVKCSVCGDSFTLSFIDAVNSKKGDSNYSPYLDVCSDGVINAKDYSILNKMK
;
A
#
# COMPACT_ATOMS: atom_id res chain seq x y z
N MET A 1 91.03 -14.43 55.70
CA MET A 1 89.80 -14.24 54.89
C MET A 1 89.67 -15.37 53.88
N ASN A 2 88.71 -16.28 54.11
CA ASN A 2 88.66 -17.62 53.55
C ASN A 2 88.37 -17.63 52.04
N LYS A 3 89.01 -18.52 51.26
CA LYS A 3 88.79 -18.67 49.80
C LYS A 3 87.33 -18.97 49.42
N MET A 4 86.53 -19.48 50.36
CA MET A 4 85.08 -19.66 50.20
C MET A 4 84.28 -18.34 50.22
N PHE A 5 84.77 -17.30 50.90
CA PHE A 5 84.08 -16.01 51.00
C PHE A 5 84.22 -15.17 49.71
N LYS A 6 85.34 -15.31 48.98
CA LYS A 6 85.52 -14.68 47.67
C LYS A 6 84.70 -15.34 46.56
N LYS A 7 84.44 -16.66 46.65
CA LYS A 7 83.55 -17.36 45.70
C LYS A 7 82.08 -17.02 45.89
N TRP A 8 81.65 -16.73 47.12
CA TRP A 8 80.27 -16.28 47.38
C TRP A 8 80.04 -14.82 47.01
N LEU A 9 81.03 -13.93 47.17
CA LEU A 9 80.90 -12.52 46.79
C LEU A 9 80.91 -12.31 45.26
N SER A 10 81.65 -13.14 44.51
CA SER A 10 81.62 -13.10 43.03
C SER A 10 80.35 -13.68 42.43
N VAL A 11 79.69 -14.64 43.10
CA VAL A 11 78.39 -15.18 42.68
C VAL A 11 77.26 -14.23 43.06
N LEU A 12 77.35 -13.52 44.19
CA LEU A 12 76.36 -12.51 44.59
C LEU A 12 76.42 -11.24 43.72
N LEU A 13 77.60 -10.79 43.28
CA LEU A 13 77.72 -9.68 42.33
C LEU A 13 77.33 -10.07 40.89
N ALA A 14 77.53 -11.32 40.48
CA ALA A 14 77.04 -11.82 39.18
C ALA A 14 75.51 -12.00 39.18
N PHE A 15 74.89 -12.33 40.32
CA PHE A 15 73.43 -12.38 40.46
C PHE A 15 72.77 -11.00 40.57
N ILE A 16 73.49 -9.98 41.06
CA ILE A 16 72.96 -8.60 41.22
C ILE A 16 73.23 -7.72 39.98
N MET A 17 74.20 -8.04 39.12
CA MET A 17 74.36 -7.39 37.81
C MET A 17 73.66 -8.12 36.63
N ALA A 18 73.19 -9.36 36.82
CA ALA A 18 72.31 -10.05 35.86
C ALA A 18 70.80 -9.84 36.14
N THR A 19 70.46 -9.08 37.19
CA THR A 19 69.06 -8.73 37.55
C THR A 19 68.75 -7.23 37.35
N LEU A 20 69.64 -6.48 36.69
CA LEU A 20 69.44 -5.06 36.35
C LEU A 20 69.51 -4.75 34.85
N CYS A 21 69.51 -5.77 33.99
CA CYS A 21 69.43 -5.61 32.53
C CYS A 21 68.89 -6.89 31.89
N LEU A 22 67.66 -7.30 32.21
CA LEU A 22 66.78 -8.09 31.31
C LEU A 22 65.36 -8.27 31.89
N SER A 23 64.73 -7.18 32.27
CA SER A 23 63.37 -6.95 31.77
C SER A 23 63.50 -5.63 31.02
N ALA A 24 64.00 -5.62 29.78
CA ALA A 24 63.10 -5.85 28.66
C ALA A 24 61.66 -5.94 29.18
N VAL A 25 61.13 -4.77 29.59
CA VAL A 25 59.78 -4.39 29.22
C VAL A 25 59.65 -4.95 27.83
N VAL A 26 58.95 -6.09 27.73
CA VAL A 26 58.36 -6.46 26.46
C VAL A 26 57.65 -5.18 26.11
N ALA A 27 58.19 -4.45 25.13
CA ALA A 27 57.46 -3.40 24.49
C ALA A 27 56.24 -4.14 23.97
N PHE A 28 55.18 -4.16 24.79
CA PHE A 28 53.83 -4.36 24.33
C PHE A 28 53.78 -3.35 23.20
N GLY A 29 53.86 -3.86 21.95
CA GLY A 29 53.71 -3.02 20.78
C GLY A 29 52.49 -2.16 21.08
N SER A 30 52.69 -0.85 21.10
CA SER A 30 51.75 0.10 21.67
C SER A 30 50.35 -0.24 21.17
N ASP A 31 49.52 -0.84 22.04
CA ASP A 31 48.09 -1.09 21.81
C ASP A 31 47.34 0.24 21.92
N SER A 32 47.98 1.29 21.41
CA SER A 32 47.57 2.68 21.43
C SER A 32 47.14 3.02 20.01
N VAL A 33 45.93 3.54 19.89
CA VAL A 33 45.30 3.85 18.62
C VAL A 33 45.39 5.36 18.40
N ALA A 34 46.21 5.79 17.45
CA ALA A 34 46.35 7.21 17.13
C ALA A 34 45.00 7.83 16.70
N ILE A 35 44.68 9.02 17.24
CA ILE A 35 43.47 9.77 16.89
C ILE A 35 43.74 10.57 15.61
N ASN A 36 43.54 9.91 14.47
CA ASN A 36 43.82 10.48 13.15
C ASN A 36 42.79 10.00 12.10
N GLU A 37 42.87 10.55 10.90
CA GLU A 37 41.97 10.23 9.79
C GLU A 37 42.03 8.77 9.32
N THR A 38 43.10 8.03 9.66
CA THR A 38 43.20 6.61 9.31
C THR A 38 42.34 5.74 10.24
N ASN A 39 42.36 6.01 11.54
CA ASN A 39 41.62 5.24 12.54
C ASN A 39 40.21 5.77 12.77
N PHE A 40 40.03 7.09 12.66
CA PHE A 40 38.78 7.82 12.86
C PHE A 40 38.60 8.79 11.68
N PRO A 41 38.12 8.32 10.52
CA PRO A 41 38.07 9.12 9.28
C PRO A 41 37.12 10.31 9.37
N ASP A 42 35.97 10.15 10.03
CA ASP A 42 35.02 11.24 10.26
C ASP A 42 35.62 12.29 11.19
N ALA A 43 35.65 13.55 10.76
CA ALA A 43 36.30 14.64 11.50
C ALA A 43 35.58 14.95 12.82
N ASN A 44 34.26 14.89 12.84
CA ASN A 44 33.46 15.16 14.02
C ASN A 44 33.55 14.00 15.01
N PHE A 45 33.54 12.75 14.52
CA PHE A 45 33.76 11.59 15.39
C PHE A 45 35.19 11.58 15.96
N ARG A 46 36.18 11.95 15.14
CA ARG A 46 37.56 12.08 15.58
C ARG A 46 37.74 13.17 16.64
N GLU A 47 37.01 14.28 16.54
CA GLU A 47 36.99 15.30 17.60
C GLU A 47 36.36 14.76 18.87
N PHE A 48 35.20 14.09 18.74
CA PHE A 48 34.49 13.49 19.86
C PHE A 48 35.35 12.48 20.65
N VAL A 49 36.12 11.62 19.96
CA VAL A 49 36.91 10.60 20.67
C VAL A 49 38.11 11.16 21.46
N LYS A 50 38.47 12.43 21.27
CA LYS A 50 39.52 13.08 22.08
C LYS A 50 39.15 13.20 23.55
N ASP A 51 37.86 13.22 23.88
CA ASP A 51 37.39 13.22 25.28
C ASP A 51 37.80 11.95 26.04
N TYR A 52 38.22 10.90 25.32
CA TYR A 52 38.72 9.65 25.88
C TYR A 52 40.26 9.54 25.89
N ASP A 53 40.98 10.53 25.36
CA ASP A 53 42.45 10.67 25.47
C ASP A 53 42.77 11.42 26.78
N LEU A 54 42.91 10.66 27.87
CA LEU A 54 42.99 11.17 29.23
C LEU A 54 44.35 11.80 29.54
N ASP A 55 45.41 11.34 28.88
CA ASP A 55 46.75 11.91 29.02
C ASP A 55 47.07 12.98 27.96
N GLY A 56 46.21 13.13 26.94
CA GLY A 56 46.30 14.15 25.90
C GLY A 56 47.44 13.92 24.92
N ASN A 57 47.91 12.69 24.76
CA ASN A 57 49.07 12.36 23.92
C ASN A 57 48.71 12.22 22.42
N GLY A 58 47.43 12.34 22.06
CA GLY A 58 46.90 12.21 20.71
C GLY A 58 46.60 10.77 20.28
N SER A 59 46.63 9.81 21.21
CA SER A 59 46.39 8.38 20.93
C SER A 59 45.67 7.70 22.10
N LEU A 60 44.75 6.80 21.79
CA LEU A 60 43.96 6.07 22.80
C LEU A 60 44.66 4.77 23.21
N SER A 61 45.23 4.75 24.40
CA SER A 61 45.78 3.54 25.04
C SER A 61 44.72 2.45 25.26
N ALA A 62 45.16 1.23 25.53
CA ALA A 62 44.26 0.14 25.89
C ALA A 62 43.52 0.45 27.20
N GLU A 63 44.20 1.04 28.18
CA GLU A 63 43.63 1.44 29.47
C GLU A 63 42.48 2.44 29.28
N GLU A 64 42.68 3.48 28.46
CA GLU A 64 41.67 4.50 28.15
C GLU A 64 40.46 3.90 27.45
N ARG A 65 40.67 3.02 26.47
CA ARG A 65 39.56 2.36 25.75
C ARG A 65 38.83 1.36 26.64
N ASN A 66 39.55 0.64 27.51
CA ASN A 66 38.99 -0.45 28.31
C ASN A 66 38.03 0.02 29.41
N ILE A 67 38.18 1.25 29.90
CA ILE A 67 37.26 1.83 30.90
C ILE A 67 35.93 2.31 30.28
N VAL A 68 35.88 2.49 28.96
CA VAL A 68 34.68 2.99 28.26
C VAL A 68 33.65 1.86 28.14
N THR A 69 32.65 1.91 29.02
CA THR A 69 31.53 0.96 29.02
C THR A 69 30.22 1.58 28.49
N ILE A 70 30.16 2.90 28.44
CA ILE A 70 29.03 3.67 27.93
C ILE A 70 29.59 4.75 27.01
N MET A 71 29.09 4.82 25.80
CA MET A 71 29.38 5.89 24.85
C MET A 71 28.07 6.54 24.43
N THR A 72 28.00 7.86 24.54
CA THR A 72 26.86 8.67 24.08
C THR A 72 27.41 9.76 23.18
N VAL A 73 27.20 9.60 21.89
CA VAL A 73 27.58 10.57 20.87
C VAL A 73 26.50 11.64 20.81
N SER A 74 26.87 12.91 20.99
CA SER A 74 25.93 14.04 20.98
C SER A 74 25.30 14.23 19.60
N ASP A 75 24.04 14.68 19.56
CA ASP A 75 23.31 15.04 18.34
C ASP A 75 23.77 16.37 17.73
N ASP A 76 24.62 17.12 18.44
CA ASP A 76 25.27 18.33 17.91
C ASP A 76 26.30 18.04 16.80
N TYR A 77 26.69 16.78 16.61
CA TYR A 77 27.68 16.38 15.61
C TYR A 77 27.02 15.72 14.40
N GLU A 78 27.32 16.24 13.20
CA GLU A 78 27.06 15.50 11.96
C GLU A 78 28.17 14.47 11.74
N ILE A 79 27.93 13.22 12.16
CA ILE A 79 28.86 12.09 12.05
C ILE A 79 28.29 11.06 11.08
N LYS A 80 28.95 10.87 9.95
CA LYS A 80 28.49 9.95 8.89
C LYS A 80 28.88 8.50 9.15
N THR A 81 29.96 8.27 9.88
CA THR A 81 30.45 6.93 10.23
C THR A 81 31.11 6.93 11.61
N LEU A 82 30.86 5.87 12.38
CA LEU A 82 31.57 5.60 13.65
C LEU A 82 32.81 4.73 13.43
N LYS A 83 33.39 4.70 12.23
CA LYS A 83 34.63 3.95 11.97
C LYS A 83 35.71 4.33 13.00
N GLY A 84 36.25 3.31 13.67
CA GLY A 84 37.12 3.45 14.85
C GLY A 84 36.43 3.03 16.16
N ILE A 85 35.11 2.89 16.19
CA ILE A 85 34.36 2.41 17.35
C ILE A 85 34.76 0.98 17.74
N GLU A 86 35.24 0.18 16.78
CA GLU A 86 35.72 -1.19 17.01
C GLU A 86 36.88 -1.27 18.02
N TYR A 87 37.60 -0.17 18.25
CA TYR A 87 38.66 -0.10 19.24
C TYR A 87 38.13 -0.03 20.69
N PHE A 88 36.85 0.26 20.91
CA PHE A 88 36.23 0.35 22.22
C PHE A 88 35.42 -0.93 22.56
N SER A 89 36.08 -2.09 22.58
CA SER A 89 35.43 -3.41 22.67
C SER A 89 34.60 -3.66 23.94
N ASN A 90 34.82 -2.89 25.02
CA ASN A 90 34.13 -3.05 26.30
C ASN A 90 32.83 -2.23 26.42
N ILE A 91 32.42 -1.54 25.35
CA ILE A 91 31.15 -0.80 25.34
C ILE A 91 29.98 -1.76 25.54
N LYS A 92 29.16 -1.45 26.55
CA LYS A 92 27.90 -2.13 26.88
C LYS A 92 26.68 -1.33 26.44
N ILE A 93 26.82 -0.01 26.35
CA ILE A 93 25.74 0.90 25.97
C ILE A 93 26.29 1.89 24.94
N LEU A 94 25.75 1.84 23.72
CA LEU A 94 26.04 2.81 22.67
C LEU A 94 24.79 3.61 22.35
N ARG A 95 24.89 4.94 22.44
CA ARG A 95 23.86 5.90 22.02
C ARG A 95 24.45 6.79 20.94
N CYS A 96 23.88 6.74 19.75
CA CYS A 96 24.35 7.42 18.54
C CYS A 96 23.17 7.84 17.66
N SER A 97 22.12 8.36 18.29
CA SER A 97 20.90 8.78 17.59
C SER A 97 21.05 10.18 16.99
N ASN A 98 20.39 10.44 15.86
CA ASN A 98 20.28 11.75 15.21
C ASN A 98 21.61 12.41 14.79
N ILE A 99 22.63 11.61 14.46
CA ILE A 99 23.95 12.13 14.07
C ILE A 99 24.23 12.00 12.57
N LYS A 100 23.25 11.59 11.74
CA LYS A 100 23.40 11.41 10.28
C LYS A 100 24.26 10.22 9.86
N LEU A 101 24.26 9.13 10.64
CA LEU A 101 24.96 7.91 10.23
C LEU A 101 24.37 7.32 8.95
N GLU A 102 25.22 7.06 7.97
CA GLU A 102 24.86 6.31 6.75
C GLU A 102 25.13 4.81 6.93
N GLU A 103 26.09 4.47 7.81
CA GLU A 103 26.47 3.10 8.17
C GLU A 103 26.77 2.97 9.67
N LEU A 104 26.56 1.77 10.21
CA LEU A 104 26.91 1.46 11.60
C LEU A 104 27.43 0.02 11.72
N ASN A 105 28.72 -0.12 12.01
CA ASN A 105 29.34 -1.41 12.29
C ASN A 105 29.69 -1.52 13.78
N VAL A 106 28.96 -2.37 14.50
CA VAL A 106 29.17 -2.66 15.93
C VAL A 106 29.56 -4.11 16.19
N SER A 107 30.02 -4.83 15.16
CA SER A 107 30.36 -6.26 15.26
C SER A 107 31.46 -6.56 16.29
N ALA A 108 32.37 -5.60 16.53
CA ALA A 108 33.41 -5.71 17.55
C ALA A 108 32.89 -5.52 18.99
N LEU A 109 31.70 -4.93 19.17
CA LEU A 109 31.11 -4.62 20.48
C LEU A 109 30.34 -5.84 21.03
N LYS A 110 31.07 -6.91 21.33
CA LYS A 110 30.48 -8.20 21.73
C LYS A 110 29.79 -8.18 23.10
N ASP A 111 30.10 -7.17 23.92
CA ASP A 111 29.48 -6.94 25.23
C ASP A 111 28.31 -5.95 25.18
N LEU A 112 27.90 -5.52 23.99
CA LEU A 112 26.81 -4.55 23.81
C LEU A 112 25.49 -5.13 24.33
N THR A 113 24.88 -4.42 25.27
CA THR A 113 23.59 -4.75 25.90
C THR A 113 22.49 -3.76 25.51
N THR A 114 22.85 -2.54 25.11
CA THR A 114 21.91 -1.51 24.65
C THR A 114 22.50 -0.76 23.47
N LEU A 115 21.72 -0.67 22.40
CA LEU A 115 22.04 0.13 21.22
C LEU A 115 20.87 1.07 20.90
N THR A 116 21.16 2.36 20.84
CA THR A 116 20.24 3.40 20.35
C THR A 116 20.89 4.11 19.17
N CYS A 117 20.29 3.98 17.99
CA CYS A 117 20.76 4.55 16.72
C CYS A 117 19.60 5.15 15.90
N MET A 118 18.60 5.71 16.59
CA MET A 118 17.39 6.29 16.00
C MET A 118 17.72 7.53 15.16
N GLY A 119 16.93 7.80 14.12
CA GLY A 119 16.97 9.08 13.40
C GLY A 119 18.25 9.28 12.58
N ASN A 120 18.82 8.19 12.07
CA ASN A 120 19.95 8.21 11.15
C ASN A 120 19.47 7.83 9.73
N GLU A 121 20.41 7.60 8.81
CA GLU A 121 20.16 7.31 7.40
C GLU A 121 20.61 5.86 7.07
N LEU A 122 20.54 4.96 8.06
CA LEU A 122 20.99 3.57 7.93
C LEU A 122 20.07 2.78 6.99
N LYS A 123 20.65 2.06 6.02
CA LYS A 123 19.92 1.21 5.07
C LYS A 123 19.90 -0.27 5.45
N GLU A 124 20.87 -0.68 6.24
CA GLU A 124 21.01 -2.02 6.80
C GLU A 124 21.60 -1.96 8.21
N LEU A 125 21.27 -2.95 9.03
CA LEU A 125 21.83 -3.10 10.36
C LEU A 125 22.07 -4.57 10.68
N ASN A 126 23.34 -4.94 10.83
CA ASN A 126 23.76 -6.30 11.14
C ASN A 126 24.26 -6.41 12.58
N LEU A 127 23.59 -7.23 13.39
CA LEU A 127 23.85 -7.40 14.82
C LEU A 127 24.06 -8.87 15.21
N VAL A 128 24.45 -9.74 14.26
CA VAL A 128 24.65 -11.19 14.52
C VAL A 128 25.72 -11.47 15.58
N GLU A 129 26.72 -10.60 15.71
CA GLU A 129 27.79 -10.73 16.71
C GLU A 129 27.42 -10.15 18.08
N ASN A 130 26.29 -9.44 18.19
CA ASN A 130 25.87 -8.72 19.40
C ASN A 130 24.86 -9.56 20.22
N ASN A 131 25.18 -10.83 20.46
CA ASN A 131 24.26 -11.80 21.07
C ASN A 131 23.84 -11.52 22.53
N LYS A 132 24.46 -10.54 23.20
CA LYS A 132 24.12 -10.06 24.55
C LYS A 132 23.16 -8.87 24.56
N LEU A 133 22.75 -8.40 23.38
CA LEU A 133 21.87 -7.24 23.26
C LEU A 133 20.54 -7.52 23.96
N LYS A 134 20.07 -6.56 24.77
CA LYS A 134 18.80 -6.61 25.48
C LYS A 134 17.83 -5.56 24.98
N THR A 135 18.35 -4.44 24.52
CA THR A 135 17.55 -3.32 24.02
C THR A 135 18.15 -2.79 22.73
N LEU A 136 17.32 -2.75 21.69
CA LEU A 136 17.63 -2.13 20.42
C LEU A 136 16.58 -1.09 20.07
N ASN A 137 17.03 0.12 19.75
CA ASN A 137 16.20 1.13 19.13
C ASN A 137 16.91 1.68 17.88
N CYS A 138 16.32 1.39 16.72
CA CYS A 138 16.77 1.80 15.39
C CYS A 138 15.64 2.53 14.62
N THR A 139 14.72 3.14 15.36
CA THR A 139 13.56 3.86 14.81
C THR A 139 13.97 4.98 13.85
N GLY A 140 13.17 5.25 12.83
CA GLY A 140 13.35 6.43 11.97
C GLY A 140 14.66 6.38 11.19
N ASN A 141 14.93 5.26 10.53
CA ASN A 141 16.04 5.08 9.59
C ASN A 141 15.48 4.71 8.21
N GLU A 142 16.34 4.33 7.28
CA GLU A 142 15.98 3.84 5.95
C GLU A 142 16.16 2.31 5.84
N LEU A 143 16.04 1.58 6.96
CA LEU A 143 16.40 0.16 7.00
C LEU A 143 15.49 -0.64 6.07
N THR A 144 16.11 -1.33 5.11
CA THR A 144 15.46 -2.34 4.27
C THR A 144 15.69 -3.75 4.82
N SER A 145 16.71 -3.91 5.66
CA SER A 145 17.02 -5.15 6.35
C SER A 145 17.62 -4.91 7.73
N ILE A 146 17.27 -5.81 8.66
CA ILE A 146 17.88 -5.94 9.97
C ILE A 146 18.19 -7.42 10.19
N THR A 147 19.41 -7.73 10.62
CA THR A 147 19.81 -9.11 10.91
C THR A 147 20.16 -9.23 12.39
N LEU A 148 19.46 -10.09 13.10
CA LEU A 148 19.58 -10.31 14.55
C LEU A 148 19.94 -11.77 14.84
N LEU A 149 20.71 -11.99 15.91
CA LEU A 149 20.90 -13.30 16.53
C LEU A 149 21.11 -13.10 18.04
N ALA A 150 20.16 -12.41 18.66
CA ALA A 150 20.26 -11.95 20.05
C ALA A 150 19.15 -12.60 20.89
N PRO A 151 19.32 -13.86 21.35
CA PRO A 151 18.29 -14.54 22.13
C PRO A 151 17.99 -13.86 23.48
N THR A 152 18.85 -12.92 23.91
CA THR A 152 18.64 -12.11 25.11
C THR A 152 17.86 -10.81 24.86
N LEU A 153 17.45 -10.52 23.63
CA LEU A 153 16.78 -9.27 23.28
C LEU A 153 15.39 -9.22 23.92
N ILE A 154 15.14 -8.19 24.72
CA ILE A 154 13.89 -7.97 25.45
C ILE A 154 13.02 -6.92 24.75
N THR A 155 13.67 -5.90 24.17
CA THR A 155 12.98 -4.78 23.50
C THR A 155 13.60 -4.51 22.14
N LEU A 156 12.76 -4.55 21.12
CA LEU A 156 13.08 -4.15 19.75
C LEU A 156 12.14 -3.03 19.31
N ASP A 157 12.72 -1.88 18.99
CA ASP A 157 12.04 -0.78 18.33
C ASP A 157 12.70 -0.48 16.97
N CYS A 158 11.98 -0.80 15.91
CA CYS A 158 12.40 -0.64 14.51
C CYS A 158 11.35 0.13 13.69
N ARG A 159 10.53 0.95 14.36
CA ARG A 159 9.46 1.71 13.72
C ARG A 159 10.00 2.72 12.70
N GLY A 160 9.20 3.04 11.69
CA GLY A 160 9.54 4.09 10.72
C GLY A 160 10.79 3.72 9.93
N ASN A 161 10.75 2.57 9.28
CA ASN A 161 11.78 2.05 8.39
C ASN A 161 11.10 1.53 7.11
N SER A 162 11.84 0.84 6.23
CA SER A 162 11.33 0.23 5.01
C SER A 162 11.51 -1.30 5.02
N LEU A 163 11.34 -1.94 6.18
CA LEU A 163 11.53 -3.37 6.33
C LEU A 163 10.41 -4.13 5.61
N ALA A 164 10.76 -4.91 4.58
CA ALA A 164 9.83 -5.83 3.93
C ALA A 164 9.69 -7.16 4.69
N LYS A 165 10.70 -7.51 5.50
CA LYS A 165 10.74 -8.71 6.33
C LYS A 165 11.38 -8.40 7.67
N LEU A 166 10.89 -9.07 8.71
CA LEU A 166 11.45 -9.03 10.05
C LEU A 166 11.40 -10.45 10.63
N ASP A 167 12.57 -11.06 10.80
CA ASP A 167 12.71 -12.33 11.50
C ASP A 167 13.13 -12.06 12.95
N VAL A 168 12.25 -12.45 13.88
CA VAL A 168 12.46 -12.35 15.33
C VAL A 168 12.35 -13.73 16.00
N THR A 169 12.42 -14.81 15.22
CA THR A 169 12.19 -16.17 15.71
C THR A 169 13.29 -16.66 16.67
N HIS A 170 14.47 -16.02 16.64
CA HIS A 170 15.60 -16.33 17.51
C HIS A 170 15.57 -15.51 18.82
N GLU A 171 14.85 -14.39 18.84
CA GLU A 171 14.69 -13.45 19.96
C GLU A 171 13.62 -13.97 20.94
N THR A 172 13.80 -15.17 21.46
CA THR A 172 12.82 -15.87 22.32
C THR A 172 12.55 -15.17 23.67
N ALA A 173 13.44 -14.28 24.10
CA ALA A 173 13.26 -13.43 25.28
C ALA A 173 12.46 -12.13 25.01
N LEU A 174 12.01 -11.89 23.78
CA LEU A 174 11.37 -10.62 23.40
C LEU A 174 10.06 -10.40 24.14
N GLU A 175 9.97 -9.28 24.85
CA GLU A 175 8.79 -8.84 25.60
C GLU A 175 8.08 -7.66 24.94
N THR A 176 8.83 -6.82 24.21
CA THR A 176 8.31 -5.63 23.53
C THR A 176 8.81 -5.57 22.10
N LEU A 177 7.86 -5.55 21.15
CA LEU A 177 8.13 -5.39 19.73
C LEU A 177 7.36 -4.19 19.18
N TYR A 178 8.10 -3.20 18.69
CA TYR A 178 7.56 -2.08 17.92
C TYR A 178 8.16 -2.10 16.52
N CYS A 179 7.33 -2.45 15.53
CA CYS A 179 7.70 -2.57 14.12
C CYS A 179 6.71 -1.82 13.19
N ALA A 180 5.93 -0.90 13.77
CA ALA A 180 4.99 -0.07 13.02
C ALA A 180 5.65 0.83 11.97
N ASN A 181 4.91 1.21 10.94
CA ASN A 181 5.39 2.03 9.82
C ASN A 181 6.60 1.38 9.12
N ASN A 182 6.34 0.22 8.52
CA ASN A 182 7.26 -0.58 7.72
C ASN A 182 6.49 -1.16 6.51
N GLN A 183 7.08 -2.11 5.79
CA GLN A 183 6.50 -2.77 4.62
C GLN A 183 6.29 -4.28 4.84
N LEU A 184 6.07 -4.71 6.09
CA LEU A 184 5.98 -6.13 6.42
C LEU A 184 4.72 -6.75 5.82
N SER A 185 4.88 -7.77 4.98
CA SER A 185 3.75 -8.55 4.43
C SER A 185 3.34 -9.72 5.33
N SER A 186 4.21 -10.11 6.26
CA SER A 186 4.03 -11.21 7.20
C SER A 186 4.84 -10.96 8.46
N LEU A 187 4.34 -11.46 9.60
CA LEU A 187 5.05 -11.38 10.87
C LEU A 187 4.82 -12.67 11.66
N ASP A 188 5.87 -13.48 11.80
CA ASP A 188 5.83 -14.69 12.63
C ASP A 188 6.28 -14.36 14.05
N LEU A 189 5.37 -14.47 15.01
CA LEU A 189 5.61 -14.26 16.44
C LEU A 189 5.50 -15.55 17.26
N SER A 190 5.47 -16.71 16.61
CA SER A 190 5.21 -18.01 17.24
C SER A 190 6.24 -18.39 18.31
N GLN A 191 7.48 -17.91 18.18
CA GLN A 191 8.57 -18.14 19.15
C GLN A 191 8.64 -17.09 20.27
N ASN A 192 8.03 -15.91 20.08
CA ASN A 192 8.08 -14.79 21.02
C ASN A 192 6.98 -14.91 22.09
N THR A 193 6.93 -16.06 22.78
CA THR A 193 5.91 -16.37 23.80
C THR A 193 5.94 -15.45 25.03
N ASN A 194 7.02 -14.69 25.20
CA ASN A 194 7.18 -13.69 26.26
C ASN A 194 6.59 -12.31 25.92
N LEU A 195 6.08 -12.11 24.71
CA LEU A 195 5.61 -10.81 24.23
C LEU A 195 4.44 -10.27 25.08
N THR A 196 4.61 -9.06 25.62
CA THR A 196 3.60 -8.33 26.42
C THR A 196 3.17 -7.04 25.74
N LYS A 197 3.97 -6.52 24.82
CA LYS A 197 3.69 -5.31 24.05
C LYS A 197 4.00 -5.53 22.57
N LEU A 198 3.02 -5.24 21.73
CA LEU A 198 3.13 -5.29 20.28
C LEU A 198 2.64 -3.97 19.70
N ASN A 199 3.38 -3.44 18.72
CA ASN A 199 2.86 -2.48 17.78
C ASN A 199 3.38 -2.81 16.38
N CYS A 200 2.49 -3.27 15.50
CA CYS A 200 2.79 -3.59 14.10
C CYS A 200 1.89 -2.80 13.13
N THR A 201 1.27 -1.70 13.56
CA THR A 201 0.41 -0.86 12.70
C THR A 201 1.17 -0.27 11.52
N ILE A 202 0.45 0.12 10.45
CA ILE A 202 1.02 0.72 9.24
C ILE A 202 2.05 -0.23 8.61
N ASN A 203 1.54 -1.37 8.15
CA ASN A 203 2.28 -2.41 7.42
C ASN A 203 1.36 -3.02 6.34
N HIS A 204 1.77 -4.16 5.77
CA HIS A 204 1.03 -4.93 4.77
C HIS A 204 0.69 -6.35 5.26
N ILE A 205 0.55 -6.54 6.58
CA ILE A 205 0.30 -7.86 7.17
C ILE A 205 -1.15 -8.27 6.89
N THR A 206 -1.31 -9.39 6.20
CA THR A 206 -2.63 -9.88 5.77
C THR A 206 -3.23 -10.94 6.70
N SER A 207 -2.39 -11.51 7.57
CA SER A 207 -2.79 -12.47 8.60
C SER A 207 -1.81 -12.40 9.77
N LEU A 208 -2.31 -12.47 10.99
CA LEU A 208 -1.47 -12.44 12.19
C LEU A 208 -1.99 -13.46 13.20
N ASP A 209 -1.20 -14.49 13.48
CA ASP A 209 -1.52 -15.52 14.49
C ASP A 209 -0.82 -15.18 15.81
N LEU A 210 -1.61 -14.77 16.80
CA LEU A 210 -1.16 -14.45 18.15
C LEU A 210 -1.49 -15.55 19.16
N SER A 211 -1.90 -16.74 18.71
CA SER A 211 -2.33 -17.85 19.61
C SER A 211 -1.24 -18.32 20.59
N LYS A 212 0.03 -18.03 20.29
CA LYS A 212 1.18 -18.35 21.16
C LYS A 212 1.58 -17.20 22.09
N ASN A 213 1.11 -15.99 21.83
CA ASN A 213 1.51 -14.78 22.56
C ASN A 213 0.51 -14.47 23.69
N THR A 214 0.23 -15.48 24.53
CA THR A 214 -0.81 -15.42 25.57
C THR A 214 -0.54 -14.42 26.69
N LYS A 215 0.63 -13.79 26.72
CA LYS A 215 0.98 -12.70 27.64
C LYS A 215 0.60 -11.32 27.12
N LEU A 216 0.20 -11.20 25.86
CA LEU A 216 -0.42 -9.97 25.34
C LEU A 216 -1.79 -9.79 26.01
N THR A 217 -2.03 -8.61 26.57
CA THR A 217 -3.31 -8.27 27.22
C THR A 217 -3.90 -7.05 26.54
N ASN A 218 -5.22 -7.04 26.33
CA ASN A 218 -5.96 -5.93 25.70
C ASN A 218 -5.38 -5.51 24.34
N VAL A 219 -5.16 -6.48 23.44
CA VAL A 219 -4.70 -6.18 22.08
C VAL A 219 -5.84 -5.48 21.33
N THR A 220 -5.60 -4.23 20.94
CA THR A 220 -6.55 -3.38 20.23
C THR A 220 -6.06 -3.10 18.82
N ASN A 221 -6.96 -2.63 17.94
CA ASN A 221 -6.60 -2.22 16.58
C ASN A 221 -5.55 -1.10 16.53
N ALA A 222 -5.45 -0.25 17.57
CA ALA A 222 -4.38 0.74 17.66
C ALA A 222 -2.96 0.11 17.78
N MET A 223 -2.88 -1.18 18.11
CA MET A 223 -1.64 -1.95 18.19
C MET A 223 -1.37 -2.80 16.94
N ILE A 224 -2.42 -3.23 16.21
CA ILE A 224 -2.29 -4.24 15.14
C ILE A 224 -2.94 -3.85 13.79
N GLY A 225 -3.96 -3.00 13.77
CA GLY A 225 -5.04 -3.01 12.76
C GLY A 225 -4.99 -1.96 11.64
N ASP A 226 -3.90 -1.21 11.50
CA ASP A 226 -3.70 -0.37 10.31
C ASP A 226 -2.88 -1.11 9.26
N GLN A 227 -3.40 -2.22 8.74
CA GLN A 227 -2.76 -2.98 7.66
C GLN A 227 -3.35 -2.58 6.31
N THR A 228 -2.54 -2.56 5.27
CA THR A 228 -2.98 -2.18 3.92
C THR A 228 -2.52 -3.18 2.86
N VAL A 229 -3.40 -3.46 1.90
CA VAL A 229 -3.07 -4.24 0.70
C VAL A 229 -3.59 -3.50 -0.51
N ASP A 230 -2.76 -3.34 -1.53
CA ASP A 230 -3.18 -2.73 -2.77
C ASP A 230 -3.52 -3.81 -3.80
N LEU A 231 -4.74 -3.76 -4.34
CA LEU A 231 -5.18 -4.60 -5.46
C LEU A 231 -5.45 -3.71 -6.66
N LYS A 232 -5.22 -4.25 -7.86
CA LYS A 232 -5.55 -3.59 -9.12
C LYS A 232 -6.79 -4.23 -9.73
N ALA A 233 -7.86 -3.46 -9.85
CA ALA A 233 -9.06 -3.88 -10.56
C ALA A 233 -8.86 -3.82 -12.08
N THR A 234 -9.54 -4.72 -12.77
CA THR A 234 -9.77 -4.67 -14.21
C THR A 234 -11.28 -4.71 -14.46
N PHE A 235 -11.70 -4.80 -15.72
CA PHE A 235 -13.09 -5.06 -16.04
C PHE A 235 -13.18 -6.14 -17.12
N GLU A 236 -14.24 -6.93 -17.05
CA GLU A 236 -14.61 -7.90 -18.06
C GLU A 236 -16.05 -7.62 -18.47
N ASN A 237 -16.26 -7.28 -19.75
CA ASN A 237 -17.56 -6.85 -20.26
C ASN A 237 -18.11 -5.64 -19.48
N SER A 238 -19.24 -5.80 -18.80
CA SER A 238 -19.91 -4.79 -17.97
C SER A 238 -19.75 -5.05 -16.47
N LEU A 239 -18.72 -5.79 -16.07
CA LEU A 239 -18.37 -6.05 -14.67
C LEU A 239 -16.95 -5.61 -14.36
N ILE A 240 -16.76 -5.03 -13.18
CA ILE A 240 -15.47 -4.78 -12.58
C ILE A 240 -15.00 -6.08 -11.95
N TYR A 241 -13.73 -6.42 -12.14
CA TYR A 241 -13.07 -7.59 -11.57
C TYR A 241 -11.95 -7.13 -10.63
N VAL A 242 -12.01 -7.59 -9.38
CA VAL A 242 -10.97 -7.37 -8.37
C VAL A 242 -10.33 -8.72 -8.02
N PRO A 243 -9.05 -8.96 -8.34
CA PRO A 243 -8.38 -10.23 -8.05
C PRO A 243 -7.97 -10.30 -6.57
N PHE A 244 -8.61 -11.17 -5.80
CA PHE A 244 -8.20 -11.48 -4.42
C PHE A 244 -7.19 -12.64 -4.36
N LYS A 245 -7.10 -13.44 -5.42
CA LYS A 245 -6.08 -14.48 -5.56
C LYS A 245 -4.67 -13.88 -5.42
N ASN A 246 -3.82 -14.52 -4.62
CA ASN A 246 -2.46 -14.07 -4.32
C ASN A 246 -2.35 -12.70 -3.62
N SER A 247 -3.46 -12.16 -3.10
CA SER A 247 -3.44 -10.94 -2.27
C SER A 247 -2.74 -11.14 -0.92
N GLY A 248 -2.50 -12.39 -0.52
CA GLY A 248 -2.03 -12.75 0.81
C GLY A 248 -3.13 -12.79 1.87
N LEU A 249 -4.34 -12.33 1.56
CA LEU A 249 -5.48 -12.39 2.48
C LEU A 249 -5.84 -13.85 2.78
N ASP A 250 -5.82 -14.19 4.06
CA ASP A 250 -6.03 -15.56 4.52
C ASP A 250 -7.50 -15.80 4.86
N SER A 251 -8.12 -16.73 4.13
CA SER A 251 -9.51 -17.14 4.34
C SER A 251 -9.73 -17.91 5.63
N SER A 252 -8.68 -18.53 6.19
CA SER A 252 -8.81 -19.38 7.38
C SER A 252 -9.13 -18.60 8.65
N ASN A 253 -8.78 -17.31 8.67
CA ASN A 253 -9.01 -16.41 9.78
C ASN A 253 -10.03 -15.30 9.45
N TYR A 254 -10.72 -15.40 8.31
CA TYR A 254 -11.74 -14.42 7.90
C TYR A 254 -12.86 -14.32 8.94
N VAL A 255 -13.28 -13.08 9.23
CA VAL A 255 -14.44 -12.82 10.07
C VAL A 255 -15.55 -12.15 9.27
N THR A 256 -15.27 -10.98 8.67
CA THR A 256 -16.23 -10.22 7.88
C THR A 256 -15.50 -9.27 6.92
N SER A 257 -16.22 -8.70 5.97
CA SER A 257 -15.72 -7.62 5.12
C SER A 257 -16.84 -6.65 4.73
N SER A 258 -16.45 -5.44 4.34
CA SER A 258 -17.40 -4.46 3.80
C SER A 258 -18.05 -4.92 2.48
N LEU A 259 -17.49 -5.95 1.82
CA LEU A 259 -18.05 -6.55 0.61
C LEU A 259 -19.37 -7.27 0.84
N GLU A 260 -19.70 -7.64 2.08
CA GLU A 260 -20.97 -8.32 2.40
C GLU A 260 -22.20 -7.48 2.05
N GLN A 261 -22.03 -6.17 1.82
CA GLN A 261 -23.08 -5.23 1.43
C GLN A 261 -23.19 -5.05 -0.11
N PHE A 262 -22.25 -5.60 -0.88
CA PHE A 262 -22.06 -5.34 -2.30
C PHE A 262 -22.06 -6.62 -3.16
N GLY A 263 -22.10 -6.47 -4.48
CA GLY A 263 -22.08 -7.57 -5.45
C GLY A 263 -23.45 -7.99 -6.02
N ASP A 264 -23.41 -8.99 -6.90
CA ASP A 264 -24.53 -9.51 -7.71
C ASP A 264 -25.26 -10.72 -7.10
N GLY A 265 -24.92 -11.08 -5.87
CA GLY A 265 -25.36 -12.31 -5.23
C GLY A 265 -24.53 -13.55 -5.59
N SER A 266 -23.54 -13.45 -6.50
CA SER A 266 -22.51 -14.49 -6.70
C SER A 266 -21.49 -14.54 -5.55
N GLY A 267 -21.40 -13.44 -4.79
CA GLY A 267 -20.69 -13.34 -3.52
C GLY A 267 -19.19 -13.08 -3.66
N PHE A 268 -18.64 -12.32 -2.72
CA PHE A 268 -17.20 -12.33 -2.46
C PHE A 268 -16.72 -13.77 -2.26
N ASN A 269 -15.72 -14.16 -3.04
CA ASN A 269 -14.94 -15.36 -2.76
C ASN A 269 -13.45 -14.96 -2.68
N PHE A 270 -12.65 -15.75 -1.97
CA PHE A 270 -11.23 -15.43 -1.76
C PHE A 270 -10.37 -15.46 -3.03
N GLU A 271 -10.95 -15.81 -4.19
CA GLU A 271 -10.28 -15.71 -5.49
C GLU A 271 -10.53 -14.35 -6.15
N SER A 272 -11.76 -13.81 -6.06
CA SER A 272 -12.15 -12.58 -6.73
C SER A 272 -13.43 -11.96 -6.18
N PHE A 273 -13.57 -10.66 -6.42
CA PHE A 273 -14.79 -9.90 -6.22
C PHE A 273 -15.22 -9.22 -7.52
N TYR A 274 -16.52 -9.26 -7.82
CA TYR A 274 -17.12 -8.59 -8.97
C TYR A 274 -18.03 -7.46 -8.52
N ALA A 275 -17.87 -6.29 -9.12
CA ALA A 275 -18.71 -5.12 -8.88
C ALA A 275 -19.36 -4.63 -10.17
N PHE A 276 -20.51 -3.97 -10.06
CA PHE A 276 -21.17 -3.32 -11.19
C PHE A 276 -20.85 -1.84 -11.28
N ASP A 277 -20.60 -1.22 -10.13
CA ASP A 277 -20.40 0.20 -10.01
C ASP A 277 -19.03 0.50 -9.38
N VAL A 278 -18.30 1.46 -9.93
CA VAL A 278 -17.01 1.91 -9.37
C VAL A 278 -17.16 2.37 -7.92
N SER A 279 -18.34 2.86 -7.50
CA SER A 279 -18.61 3.22 -6.11
C SER A 279 -18.55 2.05 -5.12
N GLU A 280 -18.66 0.80 -5.58
CA GLU A 280 -18.51 -0.41 -4.75
C GLU A 280 -17.04 -0.70 -4.40
N ILE A 281 -16.08 -0.14 -5.13
CA ILE A 281 -14.64 -0.38 -4.94
C ILE A 281 -13.84 0.89 -4.60
N ASP A 282 -14.30 2.07 -4.99
CA ASP A 282 -13.54 3.33 -4.87
C ASP A 282 -13.32 3.76 -3.40
N ASN A 283 -14.16 3.31 -2.46
CA ASN A 283 -13.99 3.57 -1.03
C ASN A 283 -13.02 2.58 -0.34
N GLY A 284 -12.41 1.67 -1.10
CA GLY A 284 -11.65 0.55 -0.57
C GLY A 284 -12.55 -0.49 0.09
N ILE A 285 -11.91 -1.58 0.51
CA ILE A 285 -12.58 -2.72 1.14
C ILE A 285 -11.96 -2.93 2.52
N THR A 286 -12.80 -3.01 3.54
CA THR A 286 -12.37 -3.40 4.88
C THR A 286 -12.48 -4.91 5.01
N TYR A 287 -11.39 -5.56 5.40
CA TYR A 287 -11.33 -7.00 5.63
C TYR A 287 -10.92 -7.26 7.09
N GLU A 288 -11.74 -7.99 7.84
CA GLU A 288 -11.47 -8.34 9.22
C GLU A 288 -11.02 -9.79 9.34
N CYS A 289 -9.93 -10.00 10.09
CA CYS A 289 -9.44 -11.33 10.39
C CYS A 289 -9.14 -11.53 11.88
N ASN A 290 -9.40 -12.74 12.35
CA ASN A 290 -9.19 -13.13 13.73
C ASN A 290 -7.69 -13.32 14.01
N THR A 291 -7.21 -12.79 15.13
CA THR A 291 -5.80 -12.91 15.54
C THR A 291 -5.49 -14.19 16.32
N LYS A 292 -6.49 -15.06 16.53
CA LYS A 292 -6.45 -16.31 17.31
C LYS A 292 -6.04 -16.15 18.77
N LEU A 293 -6.01 -14.93 19.29
CA LEU A 293 -5.80 -14.64 20.70
C LEU A 293 -7.13 -14.23 21.33
N ASP A 294 -7.50 -14.91 22.41
CA ASP A 294 -8.72 -14.59 23.15
C ASP A 294 -8.70 -13.14 23.65
N SER A 295 -9.82 -12.45 23.56
CA SER A 295 -9.99 -11.03 23.95
C SER A 295 -9.17 -10.02 23.13
N SER A 296 -8.50 -10.46 22.07
CA SER A 296 -7.91 -9.56 21.07
C SER A 296 -9.00 -9.08 20.11
N GLU A 297 -8.93 -7.81 19.69
CA GLU A 297 -9.74 -7.35 18.57
C GLU A 297 -9.34 -8.09 17.28
N ASN A 298 -10.28 -8.17 16.32
CA ASN A 298 -9.94 -8.61 14.97
C ASN A 298 -8.98 -7.61 14.35
N MET A 299 -7.99 -8.11 13.61
CA MET A 299 -7.12 -7.28 12.79
C MET A 299 -7.89 -6.78 11.57
N ILE A 300 -7.82 -5.47 11.35
CA ILE A 300 -8.38 -4.83 10.17
C ILE A 300 -7.30 -4.73 9.08
N VAL A 301 -7.64 -5.17 7.88
CA VAL A 301 -6.86 -4.98 6.65
C VAL A 301 -7.66 -4.11 5.69
N LYS A 302 -7.13 -2.93 5.39
CA LYS A 302 -7.68 -2.01 4.39
C LYS A 302 -7.16 -2.39 3.02
N VAL A 303 -8.04 -2.89 2.18
CA VAL A 303 -7.73 -3.25 0.81
C VAL A 303 -8.02 -2.04 -0.08
N ASN A 304 -6.97 -1.40 -0.57
CA ASN A 304 -7.09 -0.30 -1.52
C ASN A 304 -7.23 -0.89 -2.92
N VAL A 305 -8.30 -0.53 -3.62
CA VAL A 305 -8.53 -0.99 -4.99
C VAL A 305 -8.18 0.14 -5.96
N THR A 306 -7.16 -0.09 -6.77
CA THR A 306 -6.73 0.84 -7.82
C THR A 306 -7.32 0.43 -9.16
N ARG A 307 -7.62 1.40 -10.03
CA ARG A 307 -8.11 1.17 -11.39
C ARG A 307 -7.55 2.20 -12.36
N ASP A 308 -7.43 1.83 -13.62
CA ASP A 308 -7.00 2.67 -14.74
C ASP A 308 -8.07 2.79 -15.84
N PHE A 309 -9.32 2.45 -15.51
CA PHE A 309 -10.50 2.56 -16.36
C PHE A 309 -11.56 3.45 -15.72
N TYR A 310 -12.50 3.92 -16.54
CA TYR A 310 -13.61 4.77 -16.14
C TYR A 310 -14.95 4.13 -16.47
N GLN A 311 -15.95 4.40 -15.64
CA GLN A 311 -17.33 3.96 -15.84
C GLN A 311 -18.13 5.00 -16.61
N VAL A 312 -18.89 4.54 -17.62
CA VAL A 312 -19.93 5.34 -18.28
C VAL A 312 -21.28 4.71 -18.00
N GLY A 313 -22.13 5.44 -17.25
CA GLY A 313 -23.52 5.09 -17.02
C GLY A 313 -24.42 5.69 -18.11
N PHE A 314 -25.25 4.86 -18.73
CA PHE A 314 -26.18 5.28 -19.78
C PHE A 314 -27.60 5.31 -19.24
N TYR A 315 -28.31 6.42 -19.43
CA TYR A 315 -29.64 6.67 -18.88
C TYR A 315 -30.65 7.00 -19.97
N ALA A 316 -31.92 6.68 -19.73
CA ALA A 316 -32.99 6.97 -20.68
C ALA A 316 -33.52 8.41 -20.58
N ASP A 317 -33.18 9.12 -19.50
CA ASP A 317 -33.71 10.43 -19.14
C ASP A 317 -32.62 11.37 -18.66
N SER A 318 -32.86 12.67 -18.81
CA SER A 318 -31.91 13.72 -18.44
C SER A 318 -31.76 13.95 -16.94
N ASP A 319 -32.63 13.34 -16.13
CA ASP A 319 -32.53 13.34 -14.66
C ASP A 319 -31.74 12.14 -14.11
N TYR A 320 -31.28 11.24 -14.99
CA TYR A 320 -30.48 10.07 -14.65
C TYR A 320 -31.19 9.09 -13.69
N SER A 321 -32.51 8.99 -13.81
CA SER A 321 -33.33 8.10 -12.97
C SER A 321 -33.49 6.70 -13.58
N SER A 322 -33.50 6.58 -14.91
CA SER A 322 -33.68 5.28 -15.58
C SER A 322 -32.39 4.80 -16.23
N LEU A 323 -31.64 3.94 -15.53
CA LEU A 323 -30.40 3.35 -16.05
C LEU A 323 -30.71 2.33 -17.17
N ILE A 324 -30.13 2.55 -18.35
CA ILE A 324 -30.14 1.62 -19.49
C ILE A 324 -29.04 0.58 -19.34
N GLY A 325 -27.84 1.01 -18.94
CA GLY A 325 -26.69 0.12 -18.79
C GLY A 325 -25.42 0.83 -18.36
N ARG A 326 -24.38 0.03 -18.08
CA ARG A 326 -23.04 0.50 -17.74
C ARG A 326 -22.02 -0.12 -18.67
N THR A 327 -21.01 0.66 -19.01
CA THR A 327 -19.80 0.18 -19.68
C THR A 327 -18.56 0.77 -19.04
N PHE A 328 -17.42 0.22 -19.41
CA PHE A 328 -16.11 0.67 -18.97
C PHE A 328 -15.20 0.95 -20.15
N ALA A 329 -14.30 1.91 -19.97
CA ALA A 329 -13.27 2.24 -20.95
C ALA A 329 -11.99 2.68 -20.25
N TYR A 330 -10.85 2.25 -20.76
CA TYR A 330 -9.56 2.82 -20.37
C TYR A 330 -9.46 4.29 -20.79
N SER A 331 -8.60 5.04 -20.10
CA SER A 331 -8.35 6.44 -20.41
C SER A 331 -8.01 6.65 -21.89
N GLY A 332 -8.68 7.60 -22.53
CA GLY A 332 -8.53 7.92 -23.94
C GLY A 332 -9.32 7.04 -24.92
N ASN A 333 -9.93 5.95 -24.45
CA ASN A 333 -10.69 5.05 -25.29
C ASN A 333 -12.17 5.44 -25.39
N LYS A 334 -12.85 4.89 -26.40
CA LYS A 334 -14.30 4.97 -26.55
C LYS A 334 -15.00 4.01 -25.58
N ALA A 335 -16.08 4.48 -24.96
CA ALA A 335 -16.99 3.65 -24.20
C ALA A 335 -17.96 2.89 -25.14
N PRO A 336 -18.02 1.55 -25.08
CA PRO A 336 -19.01 0.78 -25.82
C PRO A 336 -20.45 1.18 -25.49
N ASN A 337 -21.32 1.29 -26.49
CA ASN A 337 -22.74 1.49 -26.22
C ASN A 337 -23.34 0.25 -25.53
N PRO A 338 -24.40 0.40 -24.72
CA PRO A 338 -25.13 -0.73 -24.16
C PRO A 338 -25.64 -1.67 -25.25
N SER A 339 -25.62 -2.98 -24.98
CA SER A 339 -26.03 -4.02 -25.93
C SER A 339 -27.50 -3.91 -26.37
N ALA A 340 -28.35 -3.32 -25.53
CA ALA A 340 -29.75 -3.05 -25.84
C ALA A 340 -30.13 -1.64 -25.36
N ILE A 341 -30.78 -0.88 -26.25
CA ILE A 341 -31.36 0.43 -25.93
C ILE A 341 -32.86 0.29 -26.18
N THR A 342 -33.65 0.22 -25.11
CA THR A 342 -35.10 0.14 -25.21
C THR A 342 -35.65 1.57 -25.22
N PRO A 343 -36.15 2.07 -26.36
CA PRO A 343 -36.69 3.42 -26.42
C PRO A 343 -38.03 3.53 -25.67
N PRO A 344 -38.36 4.73 -25.16
CA PRO A 344 -39.73 5.06 -24.78
C PRO A 344 -40.72 4.87 -25.94
N GLN A 345 -42.01 4.81 -25.63
CA GLN A 345 -43.05 4.59 -26.64
C GLN A 345 -43.01 5.66 -27.76
N CYS A 346 -43.09 5.21 -29.01
CA CYS A 346 -43.02 6.05 -30.23
C CYS A 346 -41.76 6.90 -30.36
N LYS A 347 -40.67 6.49 -29.70
CA LYS A 347 -39.36 7.11 -29.84
C LYS A 347 -38.38 6.15 -30.50
N ALA A 348 -37.38 6.73 -31.15
CA ALA A 348 -36.17 6.04 -31.54
C ALA A 348 -34.96 6.74 -30.92
N PHE A 349 -33.93 5.96 -30.58
CA PHE A 349 -32.65 6.52 -30.17
C PHE A 349 -32.10 7.42 -31.27
N ASP A 350 -31.68 8.63 -30.91
CA ASP A 350 -31.04 9.56 -31.84
C ASP A 350 -29.56 9.68 -31.52
N THR A 351 -29.23 10.26 -30.36
CA THR A 351 -27.85 10.42 -29.89
C THR A 351 -27.77 10.33 -28.37
N TRP A 352 -26.56 10.26 -27.83
CA TRP A 352 -26.31 10.63 -26.43
C TRP A 352 -26.22 12.15 -26.30
N ASN A 353 -26.49 12.69 -25.11
CA ASN A 353 -26.32 14.11 -24.80
C ASN A 353 -24.86 14.56 -24.85
N GLU A 354 -23.94 13.64 -24.58
CA GLU A 354 -22.51 13.87 -24.54
C GLU A 354 -21.75 12.81 -25.36
N SER A 355 -20.51 13.16 -25.74
CA SER A 355 -19.61 12.22 -26.37
C SER A 355 -19.21 11.09 -25.42
N VAL A 356 -19.24 9.88 -25.97
CA VAL A 356 -18.68 8.65 -25.37
C VAL A 356 -17.33 8.26 -25.99
N GLU A 357 -16.76 9.14 -26.81
CA GLU A 357 -15.39 9.05 -27.32
C GLU A 357 -14.40 9.68 -26.33
N ASN A 358 -13.18 9.14 -26.27
CA ASN A 358 -12.07 9.68 -25.47
C ASN A 358 -12.43 9.92 -23.99
N ILE A 359 -12.78 8.84 -23.27
CA ILE A 359 -13.16 8.91 -21.86
C ILE A 359 -11.92 9.17 -20.98
N THR A 360 -12.00 10.17 -20.10
CA THR A 360 -10.93 10.54 -19.16
C THR A 360 -11.40 10.66 -17.70
N SER A 361 -12.68 10.39 -17.44
CA SER A 361 -13.29 10.43 -16.11
C SER A 361 -14.56 9.58 -16.12
N ASP A 362 -14.99 9.13 -14.94
CA ASP A 362 -16.32 8.53 -14.79
C ASP A 362 -17.38 9.54 -15.21
N LYS A 363 -18.41 9.07 -15.92
CA LYS A 363 -19.48 9.94 -16.42
C LYS A 363 -20.83 9.25 -16.52
N LYS A 364 -21.87 10.09 -16.57
CA LYS A 364 -23.23 9.68 -16.86
C LYS A 364 -23.67 10.38 -18.14
N VAL A 365 -24.33 9.65 -19.03
CA VAL A 365 -24.90 10.18 -20.28
C VAL A 365 -26.35 9.75 -20.38
N TYR A 366 -27.17 10.56 -21.03
CA TYR A 366 -28.58 10.25 -21.27
C TYR A 366 -28.94 10.29 -22.75
N ALA A 367 -29.93 9.48 -23.13
CA ALA A 367 -30.37 9.34 -24.50
C ALA A 367 -31.24 10.54 -24.92
N ASN A 368 -30.91 11.12 -26.07
CA ASN A 368 -31.81 11.98 -26.82
C ASN A 368 -32.66 11.11 -27.75
N TRP A 369 -33.96 11.32 -27.69
CA TRP A 369 -34.96 10.55 -28.41
C TRP A 369 -35.59 11.40 -29.51
N LYS A 370 -35.76 10.82 -30.71
CA LYS A 370 -36.56 11.43 -31.78
C LYS A 370 -37.89 10.72 -31.94
N ASP A 371 -38.87 11.45 -32.48
CA ASP A 371 -40.18 10.89 -32.81
C ASP A 371 -40.05 9.81 -33.89
N ALA A 372 -40.68 8.66 -33.63
CA ALA A 372 -40.68 7.50 -34.50
C ALA A 372 -42.09 6.93 -34.65
N HIS A 373 -43.04 7.80 -34.98
CA HIS A 373 -44.42 7.39 -35.22
C HIS A 373 -44.54 6.63 -36.54
N THR A 374 -45.24 5.51 -36.50
CA THR A 374 -45.67 4.78 -37.71
C THR A 374 -47.15 5.06 -37.93
N TYR A 375 -47.43 6.07 -38.76
CA TYR A 375 -48.78 6.53 -39.04
C TYR A 375 -49.41 5.74 -40.19
N GLU A 376 -50.65 5.31 -39.98
CA GLU A 376 -51.47 4.60 -40.96
C GLU A 376 -52.86 5.23 -41.06
N LEU A 377 -53.46 5.11 -42.24
CA LEU A 377 -54.80 5.61 -42.47
C LEU A 377 -55.82 4.75 -41.70
N ALA A 378 -56.53 5.36 -40.75
CA ALA A 378 -57.42 4.66 -39.83
C ALA A 378 -58.88 4.68 -40.29
N SER A 379 -59.35 5.80 -40.85
CA SER A 379 -60.73 5.93 -41.35
C SER A 379 -60.88 7.11 -42.32
N PHE A 380 -61.98 7.12 -43.08
CA PHE A 380 -62.36 8.23 -43.95
C PHE A 380 -63.87 8.51 -43.88
N ALA A 381 -64.26 9.71 -43.46
CA ALA A 381 -65.66 10.11 -43.38
C ALA A 381 -65.82 11.60 -43.73
N ASN A 382 -66.90 11.93 -44.44
CA ASN A 382 -67.27 13.30 -44.80
C ASN A 382 -66.12 14.12 -45.43
N GLY A 383 -65.31 13.49 -46.30
CA GLY A 383 -64.19 14.16 -46.96
C GLY A 383 -62.95 14.35 -46.08
N THR A 384 -62.92 13.77 -44.88
CA THR A 384 -61.80 13.87 -43.93
C THR A 384 -61.22 12.48 -43.65
N ALA A 385 -59.91 12.34 -43.84
CA ALA A 385 -59.15 11.17 -43.43
C ALA A 385 -58.66 11.33 -41.99
N THR A 386 -58.75 10.28 -41.18
CA THR A 386 -58.07 10.19 -39.88
C THR A 386 -56.86 9.29 -40.03
N VAL A 387 -55.68 9.79 -39.71
CA VAL A 387 -54.43 9.03 -39.70
C VAL A 387 -54.03 8.80 -38.24
N LYS A 388 -53.69 7.56 -37.89
CA LYS A 388 -53.32 7.17 -36.51
C LYS A 388 -51.96 6.50 -36.46
N CYS A 389 -51.20 6.78 -35.41
CA CYS A 389 -50.00 6.03 -35.09
C CYS A 389 -50.42 4.64 -34.60
N SER A 390 -49.88 3.58 -35.21
CA SER A 390 -50.18 2.19 -34.85
C SER A 390 -49.67 1.79 -33.46
N VAL A 391 -48.78 2.59 -32.85
CA VAL A 391 -48.12 2.29 -31.57
C VAL A 391 -48.68 3.09 -30.39
N CYS A 392 -48.94 4.40 -30.53
CA CYS A 392 -49.49 5.24 -29.44
C CYS A 392 -50.95 5.65 -29.62
N GLY A 393 -51.52 5.45 -30.80
CA GLY A 393 -52.88 5.91 -31.09
C GLY A 393 -53.02 7.41 -31.35
N ASP A 394 -51.92 8.19 -31.28
CA ASP A 394 -51.93 9.60 -31.67
C ASP A 394 -52.45 9.75 -33.08
N SER A 395 -53.26 10.78 -33.30
CA SER A 395 -54.00 10.93 -34.55
C SER A 395 -54.05 12.37 -35.03
N PHE A 396 -54.06 12.54 -36.34
CA PHE A 396 -54.35 13.80 -37.00
C PHE A 396 -55.31 13.58 -38.15
N THR A 397 -55.94 14.65 -38.60
CA THR A 397 -56.91 14.61 -39.70
C THR A 397 -56.38 15.34 -40.92
N LEU A 398 -56.81 14.87 -42.09
CA LEU A 398 -56.47 15.47 -43.39
C LEU A 398 -57.76 15.70 -44.17
N SER A 399 -57.93 16.91 -44.68
CA SER A 399 -59.06 17.26 -45.55
C SER A 399 -58.74 16.86 -46.99
N PHE A 400 -59.54 15.95 -47.54
CA PHE A 400 -59.42 15.58 -48.95
C PHE A 400 -59.77 16.76 -49.87
N ILE A 401 -60.74 17.58 -49.45
CA ILE A 401 -61.21 18.73 -50.23
C ILE A 401 -60.08 19.75 -50.41
N ASP A 402 -59.25 19.95 -49.40
CA ASP A 402 -58.14 20.90 -49.46
C ASP A 402 -56.93 20.38 -50.25
N ALA A 403 -56.83 19.05 -50.37
CA ALA A 403 -55.74 18.36 -51.03
C ALA A 403 -56.06 17.94 -52.49
N VAL A 404 -57.32 18.02 -52.92
CA VAL A 404 -57.74 17.54 -54.25
C VAL A 404 -57.02 18.31 -55.37
N ASN A 405 -56.56 17.57 -56.38
CA ASN A 405 -55.71 18.03 -57.49
C ASN A 405 -54.26 18.40 -57.12
N SER A 406 -53.86 18.28 -55.85
CA SER A 406 -52.45 18.44 -55.48
C SER A 406 -51.61 17.27 -55.96
N LYS A 407 -50.34 17.55 -56.25
CA LYS A 407 -49.35 16.59 -56.73
C LYS A 407 -48.20 16.47 -55.75
N LYS A 408 -47.43 15.38 -55.85
CA LYS A 408 -46.24 15.18 -55.02
C LYS A 408 -45.29 16.39 -55.14
N GLY A 409 -45.10 17.09 -54.02
CA GLY A 409 -44.32 18.32 -53.93
C GLY A 409 -45.14 19.57 -53.60
N ASP A 410 -46.46 19.54 -53.76
CA ASP A 410 -47.35 20.64 -53.41
C ASP A 410 -47.59 20.70 -51.88
N SER A 411 -47.85 21.90 -51.35
CA SER A 411 -48.03 22.14 -49.91
C SER A 411 -49.20 21.37 -49.30
N ASN A 412 -50.25 21.11 -50.08
CA ASN A 412 -51.46 20.42 -49.63
C ASN A 412 -51.44 18.92 -49.94
N TYR A 413 -50.36 18.44 -50.59
CA TYR A 413 -50.23 17.02 -50.90
C TYR A 413 -49.90 16.24 -49.64
N SER A 414 -50.64 15.17 -49.39
CA SER A 414 -50.34 14.21 -48.33
C SER A 414 -50.25 12.79 -48.90
N PRO A 415 -49.16 12.04 -48.64
CA PRO A 415 -49.03 10.67 -49.12
C PRO A 415 -50.11 9.73 -48.53
N TYR A 416 -50.73 10.09 -47.40
CA TYR A 416 -51.82 9.31 -46.81
C TYR A 416 -53.15 9.44 -47.57
N LEU A 417 -53.28 10.44 -48.44
CA LEU A 417 -54.45 10.66 -49.30
C LEU A 417 -54.25 10.16 -50.74
N ASP A 418 -53.01 9.97 -51.20
CA ASP A 418 -52.67 9.35 -52.50
C ASP A 418 -52.62 7.82 -52.36
N VAL A 419 -53.79 7.22 -52.16
CA VAL A 419 -53.91 5.76 -51.98
C VAL A 419 -53.72 4.98 -53.29
N CYS A 420 -53.79 5.65 -54.45
CA CYS A 420 -53.41 5.06 -55.74
C CYS A 420 -51.88 5.03 -55.94
N SER A 421 -51.13 5.82 -55.18
CA SER A 421 -49.66 5.99 -55.30
C SER A 421 -49.23 6.43 -56.70
N ASP A 422 -50.06 7.22 -57.39
CA ASP A 422 -49.77 7.76 -58.73
C ASP A 422 -49.17 9.18 -58.69
N GLY A 423 -48.99 9.72 -57.48
CA GLY A 423 -48.40 11.02 -57.21
C GLY A 423 -49.37 12.18 -57.33
N VAL A 424 -50.68 11.94 -57.50
CA VAL A 424 -51.72 12.97 -57.68
C VAL A 424 -52.99 12.62 -56.92
N ILE A 425 -53.40 13.46 -55.97
CA ILE A 425 -54.65 13.25 -55.22
C ILE A 425 -55.84 13.62 -56.10
N ASN A 426 -56.63 12.64 -56.52
CA ASN A 426 -57.71 12.83 -57.47
C ASN A 426 -58.96 11.98 -57.17
N ALA A 427 -59.97 12.04 -58.03
CA ALA A 427 -61.24 11.34 -57.83
C ALA A 427 -61.10 9.81 -57.66
N LYS A 428 -60.02 9.19 -58.17
CA LYS A 428 -59.73 7.77 -57.96
C LYS A 428 -59.38 7.50 -56.51
N ASP A 429 -58.53 8.33 -55.90
CA ASP A 429 -58.18 8.24 -54.49
C ASP A 429 -59.41 8.41 -53.61
N TYR A 430 -60.24 9.42 -53.89
CA TYR A 430 -61.50 9.62 -53.19
C TYR A 430 -62.40 8.38 -53.23
N SER A 431 -62.51 7.74 -54.40
CA SER A 431 -63.33 6.54 -54.57
C SER A 431 -62.84 5.36 -53.73
N ILE A 432 -61.51 5.22 -53.54
CA ILE A 432 -60.92 4.17 -52.70
C ILE A 432 -61.09 4.54 -51.22
N LEU A 433 -60.75 5.77 -50.83
CA LEU A 433 -60.88 6.26 -49.46
C LEU A 433 -62.32 6.18 -48.95
N ASN A 434 -63.31 6.55 -49.78
CA ASN A 434 -64.73 6.52 -49.40
C ASN A 434 -65.29 5.09 -49.22
N LYS A 435 -64.52 4.05 -49.54
CA LYS A 435 -64.84 2.66 -49.20
C LYS A 435 -64.33 2.24 -47.82
N MET A 436 -63.46 3.02 -47.19
CA MET A 436 -62.87 2.78 -45.87
C MET A 436 -63.75 3.30 -44.70
N LYS A 437 -65.08 3.33 -44.90
CA LYS A 437 -66.04 3.86 -43.92
C LYS A 437 -66.01 3.16 -42.58
#